data_AF-A0A1F5EV59-F1
#
_entry.id   AF-A0A1F5EV59-F1
#
_cell.length_a   1.000
_cell.length_b   1.000
_cell.length_c   1.000
_cell.angle_alpha   90.00
_cell.angle_beta   90.00
_cell.angle_gamma   90.00
#
_symmetry.space_group_name_H-M   'P 1'
#
loop_
_entity.id
_entity.type
_entity.pdbx_description
1 polymer ?
#
loop_
_entity_poly.entity_id
_entity_poly.type
_entity_poly.pdbx_seq_one_letter_code
_entity_poly.pdbx_strand_id
1 'polypeptide(L)'
;MTGTFFDASDFSVCPANPQTLTGNLKISGGTINLTGPTSYGPYTTNATGLYTTAATVLSPDTYTLSVDPGGAYISAAKFNCQGTTLTLTGSAAGCLTQPCETAPTTTHDFGFWKVYGGWWQARGGSAYGGSGIQSNIPGTVAAADRYLILRDADLQHGLAQIKSGTINLGTYPGVTNSVSDWNATSGYSGDDMDYSYFVAKMGSYNKTTLATLTSKPSYTPGGNGYEIYTFTGNPTMNWSPAAGEKVIYLINGDVTVSANIAVPTASATFLAVIASGTIIVNSGVTNVEGWWIGNSLDFASAGAKSDTQFVGEGSFIGWSSISLSRDQTGILNNSQPAEMFVFRPDLIINAPAPMMQSKYQWRQQ
;
A
#
# COMPACT_ATOMS: atom_id res chain seq x y z
N MET A 1 26.29 -7.60 -29.82
CA MET A 1 25.64 -6.47 -29.12
C MET A 1 25.53 -6.80 -27.64
N THR A 2 25.69 -5.78 -26.80
CA THR A 2 25.59 -5.88 -25.33
C THR A 2 24.66 -4.80 -24.80
N GLY A 3 24.30 -4.88 -23.52
CA GLY A 3 23.59 -3.79 -22.85
C GLY A 3 23.18 -4.16 -21.45
N THR A 4 22.53 -3.22 -20.80
CA THR A 4 22.12 -3.32 -19.39
C THR A 4 20.63 -3.05 -19.28
N PHE A 5 19.94 -3.88 -18.51
CA PHE A 5 18.62 -3.53 -18.00
C PHE A 5 18.78 -2.94 -16.61
N PHE A 6 18.14 -1.80 -16.36
CA PHE A 6 18.23 -1.12 -15.09
C PHE A 6 16.88 -0.54 -14.64
N ASP A 7 16.70 -0.45 -13.32
CA ASP A 7 15.61 0.27 -12.69
C ASP A 7 15.80 1.76 -12.95
N ALA A 8 14.93 2.29 -13.81
CA ALA A 8 14.96 3.67 -14.23
C ALA A 8 13.94 4.53 -13.48
N SER A 9 13.31 4.01 -12.42
CA SER A 9 12.19 4.68 -11.74
C SER A 9 12.52 6.12 -11.35
N ASP A 10 13.73 6.35 -10.84
CA ASP A 10 14.17 7.64 -10.32
C ASP A 10 14.99 8.48 -11.32
N PHE A 11 15.23 7.96 -12.52
CA PHE A 11 16.03 8.65 -13.53
C PHE A 11 15.14 9.54 -14.41
N SER A 12 15.53 10.79 -14.62
CA SER A 12 14.86 11.70 -15.56
C SER A 12 15.37 11.54 -17.00
N VAL A 13 16.57 11.01 -17.16
CA VAL A 13 17.24 10.75 -18.45
C VAL A 13 18.02 9.45 -18.37
N CYS A 14 18.38 8.89 -19.52
CA CYS A 14 19.32 7.77 -19.59
C CYS A 14 20.64 8.09 -18.89
N PRO A 15 21.09 7.24 -17.94
CA PRO A 15 22.45 7.31 -17.43
C PRO A 15 23.45 7.12 -18.57
N ALA A 16 24.57 7.85 -18.53
CA ALA A 16 25.62 7.73 -19.55
C ALA A 16 26.32 6.35 -19.51
N ASN A 17 26.34 5.69 -18.34
CA ASN A 17 26.92 4.36 -18.19
C ASN A 17 26.11 3.50 -17.20
N PRO A 18 24.98 2.90 -17.64
CA PRO A 18 24.15 2.05 -16.78
C PRO A 18 24.91 0.84 -16.21
N GLN A 19 26.00 0.41 -16.84
CA GLN A 19 26.81 -0.71 -16.38
C GLN A 19 27.52 -0.44 -15.05
N THR A 20 27.72 0.82 -14.65
CA THR A 20 28.36 1.19 -13.38
C THR A 20 27.36 1.44 -12.26
N LEU A 21 26.06 1.32 -12.52
CA LEU A 21 25.05 1.42 -11.47
C LEU A 21 25.28 0.37 -10.38
N THR A 22 24.76 0.66 -9.19
CA THR A 22 24.77 -0.28 -8.07
C THR A 22 23.95 -1.53 -8.43
N GLY A 23 24.34 -2.69 -7.89
CA GLY A 23 23.72 -3.97 -8.27
C GLY A 23 22.20 -4.03 -8.05
N ASN A 24 21.69 -3.34 -7.03
CA ASN A 24 20.26 -3.24 -6.72
C ASN A 24 19.44 -2.44 -7.75
N LEU A 25 20.09 -1.64 -8.60
CA LEU A 25 19.44 -0.91 -9.69
C LEU A 25 19.51 -1.68 -11.02
N LYS A 26 20.11 -2.87 -11.07
CA LYS A 26 20.22 -3.67 -12.30
C LYS A 26 19.20 -4.79 -12.29
N ILE A 27 18.64 -5.08 -13.46
CA ILE A 27 17.53 -6.01 -13.61
C ILE A 27 18.04 -7.33 -14.16
N SER A 28 18.02 -8.36 -13.32
CA SER A 28 18.37 -9.73 -13.70
C SER A 28 17.16 -10.50 -14.27
N GLY A 29 17.41 -11.44 -15.19
CA GLY A 29 16.38 -12.32 -15.73
C GLY A 29 15.46 -11.67 -16.77
N GLY A 30 15.70 -10.42 -17.15
CA GLY A 30 15.01 -9.78 -18.27
C GLY A 30 15.44 -10.41 -19.60
N THR A 31 14.56 -10.39 -20.59
CA THR A 31 14.80 -10.97 -21.91
C THR A 31 14.88 -9.90 -23.00
N ILE A 32 15.68 -10.17 -24.03
CA ILE A 32 15.76 -9.38 -25.25
C ILE A 32 15.72 -10.27 -26.48
N ASN A 33 14.94 -9.85 -27.48
CA ASN A 33 14.77 -10.50 -28.77
C ASN A 33 15.12 -9.53 -29.89
N LEU A 34 15.79 -10.02 -30.93
CA LEU A 34 16.02 -9.29 -32.17
C LEU A 34 15.06 -9.85 -33.21
N THR A 35 14.18 -9.00 -33.75
CA THR A 35 13.21 -9.38 -34.77
C THR A 35 13.60 -8.73 -36.09
N GLY A 36 13.79 -9.54 -37.12
CA GLY A 36 14.16 -9.13 -38.48
C GLY A 36 13.80 -10.25 -39.45
N PRO A 37 14.51 -10.39 -40.59
CA PRO A 37 14.29 -11.51 -41.52
C PRO A 37 14.50 -12.88 -40.88
N THR A 38 15.43 -12.96 -39.92
CA THR A 38 15.56 -14.08 -38.98
C THR A 38 15.49 -13.52 -37.57
N SER A 39 14.67 -14.14 -36.71
CA SER A 39 14.57 -13.73 -35.31
C SER A 39 15.63 -14.44 -34.46
N TYR A 40 16.23 -13.70 -33.52
CA TYR A 40 17.25 -14.22 -32.61
C TYR A 40 16.85 -13.94 -31.15
N GLY A 41 17.13 -14.90 -30.27
CA GLY A 41 16.81 -14.84 -28.84
C GLY A 41 15.81 -15.93 -28.41
N PRO A 42 15.27 -15.84 -27.19
CA PRO A 42 15.50 -14.78 -26.20
C PRO A 42 16.90 -14.86 -25.59
N TYR A 43 17.54 -13.70 -25.43
CA TYR A 43 18.75 -13.56 -24.62
C TYR A 43 18.37 -13.00 -23.26
N THR A 44 18.99 -13.51 -22.19
CA THR A 44 18.66 -13.12 -20.82
C THR A 44 19.73 -12.22 -20.21
N THR A 45 19.32 -11.26 -19.38
CA THR A 45 20.25 -10.53 -18.53
C THR A 45 20.77 -11.42 -17.40
N ASN A 46 22.05 -11.30 -17.09
CA ASN A 46 22.70 -12.05 -16.01
C ASN A 46 22.34 -11.46 -14.62
N ALA A 47 22.95 -11.97 -13.54
CA ALA A 47 22.75 -11.50 -12.17
C ALA A 47 23.09 -10.00 -11.97
N THR A 48 23.88 -9.43 -12.87
CA THR A 48 24.27 -8.01 -12.88
C THR A 48 23.50 -7.20 -13.92
N GLY A 49 22.38 -7.72 -14.44
CA GLY A 49 21.53 -7.05 -15.41
C GLY A 49 22.15 -6.79 -16.79
N LEU A 50 23.31 -7.37 -17.06
CA LEU A 50 23.99 -7.29 -18.36
C LEU A 50 23.50 -8.41 -19.27
N TYR A 51 23.23 -8.10 -20.53
CA TYR A 51 22.99 -9.10 -21.56
C TYR A 51 24.06 -9.04 -22.65
N THR A 52 24.24 -10.15 -23.35
CA THR A 52 25.08 -10.25 -24.54
C THR A 52 24.33 -11.14 -25.53
N THR A 53 24.20 -10.66 -26.76
CA THR A 53 23.52 -11.42 -27.83
C THR A 53 24.52 -12.25 -28.62
N ALA A 54 24.03 -13.11 -29.52
CA ALA A 54 24.90 -13.90 -30.39
C ALA A 54 25.89 -13.01 -31.16
N ALA A 55 27.11 -13.55 -31.33
CA ALA A 55 28.18 -12.90 -32.07
C ALA A 55 27.89 -12.81 -33.59
N THR A 56 26.98 -13.64 -34.09
CA THR A 56 26.67 -13.81 -35.50
C THR A 56 25.19 -13.58 -35.78
N VAL A 57 24.89 -12.50 -36.48
CA VAL A 57 23.55 -12.06 -36.91
C VAL A 57 23.62 -11.84 -38.43
N LEU A 58 22.57 -12.15 -39.20
CA LEU A 58 22.58 -11.92 -40.65
C LEU A 58 22.76 -10.43 -40.96
N SER A 59 23.53 -10.15 -42.01
CA SER A 59 23.82 -8.79 -42.50
C SER A 59 24.00 -8.81 -44.02
N PRO A 60 23.66 -7.71 -44.75
CA PRO A 60 23.08 -6.45 -44.25
C PRO A 60 21.59 -6.60 -43.92
N ASP A 61 21.16 -6.10 -42.78
CA ASP A 61 19.76 -6.16 -42.35
C ASP A 61 19.45 -5.20 -41.21
N THR A 62 18.16 -4.98 -40.94
CA THR A 62 17.68 -4.19 -39.80
C THR A 62 16.86 -5.05 -38.87
N TYR A 63 17.16 -4.97 -37.57
CA TYR A 63 16.48 -5.69 -36.51
C TYR A 63 15.83 -4.72 -35.54
N THR A 64 14.62 -5.05 -35.11
CA THR A 64 13.93 -4.38 -34.01
C THR A 64 14.17 -5.15 -32.70
N LEU A 65 14.51 -4.40 -31.66
CA LEU A 65 14.77 -4.89 -30.32
C LEU A 65 13.45 -4.92 -29.54
N SER A 66 13.06 -6.11 -29.08
CA SER A 66 11.95 -6.30 -28.16
C SER A 66 12.50 -6.76 -26.81
N VAL A 67 12.05 -6.13 -25.73
CA VAL A 67 12.58 -6.33 -24.38
C VAL A 67 11.45 -6.64 -23.40
N ASP A 68 11.74 -7.49 -22.43
CA ASP A 68 10.86 -7.77 -21.29
C ASP A 68 11.71 -7.82 -20.01
N PRO A 69 11.55 -6.88 -19.06
CA PRO A 69 12.29 -6.85 -17.81
C PRO A 69 11.81 -7.88 -16.77
N GLY A 70 10.72 -8.60 -17.04
CA GLY A 70 10.09 -9.52 -16.10
C GLY A 70 9.08 -8.87 -15.14
N GLY A 71 8.43 -9.69 -14.31
CA GLY A 71 7.21 -9.31 -13.58
C GLY A 71 7.36 -8.26 -12.46
N ALA A 72 8.57 -7.83 -12.13
CA ALA A 72 8.83 -6.76 -11.16
C ALA A 72 8.84 -5.36 -11.80
N TYR A 73 8.68 -5.26 -13.12
CA TYR A 73 8.79 -4.02 -13.89
C TYR A 73 7.70 -3.91 -14.95
N ILE A 74 7.43 -2.70 -15.44
CA ILE A 74 6.57 -2.50 -16.62
C ILE A 74 7.30 -3.02 -17.85
N SER A 75 6.64 -3.83 -18.67
CA SER A 75 7.25 -4.42 -19.88
C SER A 75 7.69 -3.37 -20.92
N ALA A 76 6.96 -2.25 -21.02
CA ALA A 76 7.38 -1.11 -21.81
C ALA A 76 8.56 -0.38 -21.15
N ALA A 77 9.69 -0.29 -21.86
CA ALA A 77 10.85 0.44 -21.42
C ALA A 77 10.54 1.94 -21.26
N LYS A 78 10.89 2.52 -20.10
CA LYS A 78 10.90 3.96 -19.86
C LYS A 78 11.92 4.64 -20.79
N PHE A 79 13.07 4.00 -20.94
CA PHE A 79 14.18 4.53 -21.72
C PHE A 79 14.74 3.47 -22.66
N ASN A 80 14.92 3.86 -23.92
CA ASN A 80 15.68 3.12 -24.94
C ASN A 80 16.91 3.96 -25.29
N CYS A 81 18.01 3.80 -24.54
CA CYS A 81 19.07 4.81 -24.50
C CYS A 81 19.82 5.02 -25.81
N GLN A 82 19.86 3.99 -26.66
CA GLN A 82 20.45 4.04 -28.00
C GLN A 82 19.42 3.68 -29.09
N GLY A 83 18.12 3.76 -28.76
CA GLY A 83 17.02 3.35 -29.62
C GLY A 83 16.80 1.84 -29.66
N THR A 84 15.73 1.44 -30.36
CA THR A 84 15.24 0.06 -30.46
C THR A 84 15.56 -0.61 -31.80
N THR A 85 16.39 0.03 -32.63
CA THR A 85 16.72 -0.47 -33.95
C THR A 85 18.22 -0.74 -34.04
N LEU A 86 18.56 -1.93 -34.52
CA LEU A 86 19.92 -2.31 -34.87
C LEU A 86 20.00 -2.46 -36.40
N THR A 87 20.72 -1.56 -37.06
CA THR A 87 20.96 -1.64 -38.51
C THR A 87 22.38 -2.10 -38.77
N LEU A 88 22.51 -3.18 -39.54
CA LEU A 88 23.73 -3.79 -39.99
C LEU A 88 23.89 -3.48 -41.48
N THR A 89 24.93 -2.72 -41.84
CA THR A 89 25.11 -2.19 -43.20
C THR A 89 25.92 -3.10 -44.12
N GLY A 90 26.53 -4.16 -43.58
CA GLY A 90 27.36 -5.11 -44.30
C GLY A 90 28.78 -4.58 -44.58
N SER A 91 29.75 -5.50 -44.66
CA SER A 91 31.06 -5.24 -45.25
C SER A 91 31.24 -5.97 -46.58
N ALA A 92 31.44 -5.17 -47.64
CA ALA A 92 31.85 -5.49 -49.01
C ALA A 92 30.93 -6.38 -49.89
N ALA A 93 30.63 -5.84 -51.07
CA ALA A 93 29.94 -6.52 -52.17
C ALA A 93 30.72 -7.80 -52.59
N GLY A 94 30.32 -8.97 -52.08
CA GLY A 94 30.96 -10.24 -52.45
C GLY A 94 30.81 -11.42 -51.48
N CYS A 95 30.10 -11.26 -50.35
CA CYS A 95 29.91 -12.35 -49.40
C CYS A 95 28.96 -13.45 -49.93
N LEU A 96 29.47 -14.68 -50.06
CA LEU A 96 28.71 -15.86 -50.54
C LEU A 96 28.24 -16.79 -49.41
N THR A 97 28.66 -16.55 -48.17
CA THR A 97 28.32 -17.35 -46.98
C THR A 97 28.05 -16.44 -45.79
N GLN A 98 26.83 -16.50 -45.24
CA GLN A 98 26.41 -15.72 -44.07
C GLN A 98 27.05 -16.25 -42.77
N PRO A 99 27.33 -15.39 -41.76
CA PRO A 99 27.08 -13.94 -41.72
C PRO A 99 28.20 -13.11 -42.39
N CYS A 100 27.81 -12.06 -43.10
CA CYS A 100 28.73 -11.21 -43.88
C CYS A 100 29.46 -10.12 -43.05
N GLU A 101 29.11 -9.99 -41.77
CA GLU A 101 29.89 -9.27 -40.76
C GLU A 101 29.56 -9.83 -39.38
N THR A 102 30.51 -9.77 -38.45
CA THR A 102 30.21 -9.91 -37.01
C THR A 102 29.40 -8.71 -36.56
N ALA A 103 28.32 -8.94 -35.81
CA ALA A 103 27.52 -7.85 -35.26
C ALA A 103 28.43 -6.86 -34.50
N PRO A 104 28.37 -5.56 -34.78
CA PRO A 104 29.22 -4.58 -34.12
C PRO A 104 29.03 -4.65 -32.59
N THR A 105 30.07 -4.29 -31.85
CA THR A 105 30.00 -4.11 -30.40
C THR A 105 29.23 -2.83 -30.07
N THR A 106 27.95 -2.80 -30.43
CA THR A 106 27.02 -1.75 -30.03
C THR A 106 26.42 -2.07 -28.67
N THR A 107 26.18 -1.02 -27.90
CA THR A 107 25.53 -1.09 -26.59
C THR A 107 24.12 -0.51 -26.70
N HIS A 108 23.12 -1.28 -26.29
CA HIS A 108 21.73 -0.81 -26.16
C HIS A 108 21.24 -1.04 -24.73
N ASP A 109 21.14 0.03 -23.95
CA ASP A 109 20.66 -0.03 -22.58
C ASP A 109 19.17 0.31 -22.48
N PHE A 110 18.49 -0.37 -21.57
CA PHE A 110 17.05 -0.25 -21.36
C PHE A 110 16.73 0.03 -19.90
N GLY A 111 16.01 1.11 -19.68
CA GLY A 111 15.54 1.53 -18.36
C GLY A 111 14.07 1.20 -18.18
N PHE A 112 13.68 0.62 -17.05
CA PHE A 112 12.29 0.22 -16.78
C PHE A 112 11.74 0.82 -15.50
N TRP A 113 10.42 1.04 -15.47
CA TRP A 113 9.71 1.40 -14.25
C TRP A 113 9.53 0.16 -13.39
N LYS A 114 9.99 0.22 -12.14
CA LYS A 114 9.70 -0.81 -11.15
C LYS A 114 8.23 -0.78 -10.78
N VAL A 115 7.64 -1.95 -10.59
CA VAL A 115 6.27 -2.11 -10.06
C VAL A 115 6.40 -2.41 -8.57
N TYR A 116 5.99 -1.46 -7.74
CA TYR A 116 6.06 -1.59 -6.29
C TYR A 116 4.91 -2.45 -5.75
N GLY A 117 5.14 -3.10 -4.61
CA GLY A 117 4.08 -3.78 -3.86
C GLY A 117 3.22 -2.79 -3.07
N GLY A 118 2.16 -3.31 -2.45
CA GLY A 118 1.29 -2.58 -1.55
C GLY A 118 2.03 -1.85 -0.43
N TRP A 119 1.54 -0.66 -0.12
CA TRP A 119 2.03 0.20 0.96
C TRP A 119 0.87 1.06 1.45
N TRP A 120 1.00 1.63 2.65
CA TRP A 120 -0.08 2.37 3.29
C TRP A 120 0.34 3.76 3.76
N GLN A 121 -0.66 4.61 3.95
CA GLN A 121 -0.47 5.99 4.38
C GLN A 121 -1.60 6.41 5.32
N ALA A 122 -1.32 7.41 6.15
CA ALA A 122 -2.33 8.10 6.93
C ALA A 122 -2.44 9.56 6.53
N ARG A 123 -3.58 10.20 6.80
CA ARG A 123 -3.83 11.63 6.58
C ARG A 123 -4.46 12.25 7.82
N GLY A 124 -3.85 13.32 8.32
CA GLY A 124 -4.31 14.06 9.50
C GLY A 124 -4.12 13.33 10.84
N GLY A 125 -4.32 12.01 10.87
CA GLY A 125 -4.27 11.18 12.08
C GLY A 125 -2.88 10.67 12.44
N SER A 126 -2.74 10.25 13.69
CA SER A 126 -1.53 9.59 14.20
C SER A 126 -1.50 8.11 13.85
N ALA A 127 -0.31 7.54 13.74
CA ALA A 127 -0.10 6.10 13.59
C ALA A 127 0.71 5.58 14.79
N TYR A 128 0.29 4.45 15.34
CA TYR A 128 0.99 3.79 16.45
C TYR A 128 1.29 2.34 16.13
N GLY A 129 2.52 1.90 16.38
CA GLY A 129 2.95 0.51 16.27
C GLY A 129 3.71 0.04 17.50
N GLY A 130 3.16 -0.92 18.24
CA GLY A 130 3.81 -1.43 19.47
C GLY A 130 5.20 -2.04 19.23
N SER A 131 5.37 -2.70 18.08
CA SER A 131 6.60 -3.39 17.67
C SER A 131 7.27 -2.78 16.44
N GLY A 132 6.88 -1.56 16.07
CA GLY A 132 7.38 -0.86 14.89
C GLY A 132 6.26 -0.55 13.89
N ILE A 133 6.63 0.20 12.86
CA ILE A 133 5.76 0.56 11.74
C ILE A 133 6.51 0.25 10.45
N GLN A 134 5.84 -0.37 9.48
CA GLN A 134 6.40 -0.62 8.17
C GLN A 134 5.45 -0.15 7.07
N SER A 135 5.94 0.67 6.14
CA SER A 135 5.23 1.04 4.90
C SER A 135 6.26 1.39 3.83
N ASN A 136 6.41 0.57 2.80
CA ASN A 136 7.46 0.77 1.78
C ASN A 136 7.01 1.81 0.73
N ILE A 137 7.08 3.10 1.06
CA ILE A 137 6.64 4.19 0.19
C ILE A 137 7.57 4.31 -1.02
N PRO A 138 7.06 4.22 -2.26
CA PRO A 138 7.90 4.29 -3.46
C PRO A 138 8.50 5.67 -3.71
N GLY A 139 9.73 5.70 -4.23
CA GLY A 139 10.38 6.93 -4.71
C GLY A 139 9.65 7.59 -5.89
N THR A 140 8.80 6.86 -6.60
CA THR A 140 7.98 7.36 -7.71
C THR A 140 6.79 8.20 -7.27
N VAL A 141 6.40 8.16 -5.99
CA VAL A 141 5.36 9.04 -5.43
C VAL A 141 5.79 10.49 -5.59
N ALA A 142 4.86 11.44 -5.75
CA ALA A 142 5.21 12.86 -5.84
C ALA A 142 5.91 13.32 -4.54
N ALA A 143 6.95 14.16 -4.65
CA ALA A 143 7.72 14.58 -3.47
C ALA A 143 6.86 15.22 -2.36
N ALA A 144 5.75 15.87 -2.70
CA ALA A 144 4.80 16.45 -1.75
C ALA A 144 4.01 15.40 -0.94
N ASP A 145 3.95 14.16 -1.42
CA ASP A 145 3.17 13.06 -0.83
C ASP A 145 4.05 11.91 -0.32
N ARG A 146 5.39 12.08 -0.27
CA ARG A 146 6.35 11.06 0.22
C ARG A 146 6.45 11.01 1.75
N TYR A 147 5.31 10.98 2.43
CA TYR A 147 5.25 10.93 3.89
C TYR A 147 4.40 9.76 4.38
N LEU A 148 4.77 9.11 5.48
CA LEU A 148 3.86 8.13 6.10
C LEU A 148 2.53 8.78 6.53
N ILE A 149 2.61 9.98 7.10
CA ILE A 149 1.46 10.77 7.56
C ILE A 149 1.40 12.08 6.78
N LEU A 150 0.39 12.18 5.91
CA LEU A 150 0.05 13.37 5.15
C LEU A 150 -0.70 14.40 6.01
N ARG A 151 -0.62 15.66 5.59
CA ARG A 151 -1.46 16.72 6.16
C ARG A 151 -2.93 16.56 5.71
N ASP A 152 -3.84 16.92 6.59
CA ASP A 152 -5.25 17.11 6.25
C ASP A 152 -5.50 18.46 5.54
N ALA A 153 -6.76 18.77 5.28
CA ALA A 153 -7.18 20.01 4.62
C ALA A 153 -6.83 21.27 5.42
N ASP A 154 -6.70 21.16 6.75
CA ASP A 154 -6.35 22.24 7.68
C ASP A 154 -4.84 22.31 7.96
N LEU A 155 -4.05 21.61 7.13
CA LEU A 155 -2.59 21.50 7.22
C LEU A 155 -2.08 20.85 8.51
N GLN A 156 -2.94 20.14 9.24
CA GLN A 156 -2.58 19.39 10.43
C GLN A 156 -2.16 17.98 10.07
N HIS A 157 -1.30 17.38 10.88
CA HIS A 157 -0.92 15.98 10.75
C HIS A 157 -0.71 15.37 12.13
N GLY A 158 -0.90 14.05 12.21
CA GLY A 158 -0.62 13.29 13.42
C GLY A 158 0.87 13.00 13.59
N LEU A 159 1.14 12.12 14.55
CA LEU A 159 2.47 11.68 14.91
C LEU A 159 2.62 10.18 14.67
N ALA A 160 3.78 9.78 14.12
CA ALA A 160 4.17 8.38 14.09
C ALA A 160 4.79 8.01 15.44
N GLN A 161 4.24 6.98 16.09
CA GLN A 161 4.63 6.58 17.43
C GLN A 161 4.93 5.08 17.49
N ILE A 162 5.97 4.70 18.21
CA ILE A 162 6.30 3.29 18.45
C ILE A 162 6.63 3.07 19.92
N LYS A 163 6.37 1.87 20.45
CA LYS A 163 6.87 1.48 21.78
C LYS A 163 8.27 0.86 21.68
N SER A 164 8.49 0.06 20.65
CA SER A 164 9.75 -0.63 20.35
C SER A 164 9.85 -0.90 18.85
N GLY A 165 11.02 -1.35 18.37
CA GLY A 165 11.25 -1.61 16.94
C GLY A 165 11.68 -0.36 16.18
N THR A 166 11.37 -0.31 14.88
CA THR A 166 11.72 0.83 14.01
C THR A 166 10.53 1.24 13.16
N ILE A 167 10.61 2.47 12.64
CA ILE A 167 9.75 2.92 11.54
C ILE A 167 10.52 2.71 10.24
N ASN A 168 10.09 1.77 9.41
CA ASN A 168 10.72 1.44 8.14
C ASN A 168 9.82 1.90 6.99
N LEU A 169 10.26 2.94 6.28
CA LEU A 169 9.51 3.55 5.19
C LEU A 169 9.97 3.11 3.79
N GLY A 170 10.77 2.05 3.72
CA GLY A 170 11.46 1.61 2.51
C GLY A 170 12.87 2.20 2.39
N THR A 171 13.49 2.00 1.23
CA THR A 171 14.92 2.33 1.01
C THR A 171 15.13 3.66 0.27
N TYR A 172 14.06 4.39 -0.07
CA TYR A 172 14.18 5.57 -0.91
C TYR A 172 14.56 6.83 -0.11
N PRO A 173 15.62 7.56 -0.50
CA PRO A 173 16.00 8.80 0.16
C PRO A 173 14.91 9.89 0.03
N GLY A 174 14.55 10.53 1.15
CA GLY A 174 13.56 11.62 1.16
C GLY A 174 12.12 11.18 1.43
N VAL A 175 11.89 9.89 1.72
CA VAL A 175 10.67 9.46 2.41
C VAL A 175 10.85 9.69 3.91
N THR A 176 9.91 10.36 4.55
CA THR A 176 9.96 10.66 6.00
C THR A 176 8.62 10.38 6.70
N ASN A 177 8.58 10.48 8.03
CA ASN A 177 7.38 10.14 8.79
C ASN A 177 6.22 11.11 8.53
N SER A 178 6.55 12.40 8.42
CA SER A 178 5.61 13.50 8.19
C SER A 178 6.39 14.73 7.69
N VAL A 179 5.70 15.83 7.42
CA VAL A 179 6.35 17.09 7.00
C VAL A 179 7.30 17.65 8.06
N SER A 180 7.02 17.44 9.36
CA SER A 180 7.96 17.82 10.41
C SER A 180 9.05 16.76 10.63
N ASP A 181 8.81 15.53 10.18
CA ASP A 181 9.59 14.31 10.46
C ASP A 181 9.73 13.98 11.95
N TRP A 182 8.81 14.48 12.78
CA TRP A 182 8.78 14.12 14.19
C TRP A 182 8.21 12.70 14.33
N ASN A 183 8.82 11.93 15.21
CA ASN A 183 8.29 10.68 15.75
C ASN A 183 8.47 10.66 17.26
N ALA A 184 7.76 9.76 17.94
CA ALA A 184 7.98 9.53 19.36
C ALA A 184 8.15 8.04 19.66
N THR A 185 9.02 7.76 20.62
CA THR A 185 9.07 6.45 21.27
C THR A 185 8.32 6.55 22.59
N SER A 186 7.16 5.92 22.68
CA SER A 186 6.30 5.93 23.86
C SER A 186 5.58 4.59 24.01
N GLY A 187 5.53 4.09 25.24
CA GLY A 187 4.76 2.91 25.60
C GLY A 187 3.48 3.30 26.34
N TYR A 188 2.36 2.68 25.97
CA TYR A 188 1.17 2.71 26.81
C TYR A 188 1.38 1.81 28.04
N SER A 189 1.03 2.31 29.22
CA SER A 189 1.18 1.61 30.51
C SER A 189 -0.14 1.56 31.31
N GLY A 190 -1.28 1.77 30.65
CA GLY A 190 -2.62 1.68 31.26
C GLY A 190 -3.35 0.38 30.91
N ASP A 191 -4.66 0.37 31.15
CA ASP A 191 -5.54 -0.74 30.80
C ASP A 191 -5.75 -0.82 29.29
N ASP A 192 -5.60 -2.01 28.69
CA ASP A 192 -5.92 -2.22 27.29
C ASP A 192 -7.39 -1.82 27.05
N MET A 193 -7.62 -0.80 26.21
CA MET A 193 -8.97 -0.34 25.85
C MET A 193 -9.58 -1.29 24.80
N ASP A 194 -9.68 -2.55 25.16
CA ASP A 194 -10.20 -3.64 24.36
C ASP A 194 -11.72 -3.84 24.57
N TYR A 195 -12.25 -4.93 24.01
CA TYR A 195 -13.65 -5.30 24.22
C TYR A 195 -14.07 -5.35 25.69
N SER A 196 -13.26 -5.96 26.55
CA SER A 196 -13.57 -6.14 27.98
C SER A 196 -13.62 -4.78 28.68
N TYR A 197 -12.66 -3.90 28.37
CA TYR A 197 -12.65 -2.54 28.88
C TYR A 197 -13.92 -1.79 28.49
N PHE A 198 -14.30 -1.80 27.21
CA PHE A 198 -15.46 -1.05 26.73
C PHE A 198 -16.79 -1.60 27.24
N VAL A 199 -16.93 -2.93 27.38
CA VAL A 199 -18.10 -3.56 28.03
C VAL A 199 -18.25 -3.06 29.46
N ALA A 200 -17.17 -3.05 30.24
CA ALA A 200 -17.17 -2.57 31.62
C ALA A 200 -17.46 -1.06 31.68
N LYS A 201 -16.79 -0.27 30.84
CA LYS A 201 -16.88 1.20 30.82
C LYS A 201 -18.26 1.70 30.40
N MET A 202 -18.94 0.97 29.52
CA MET A 202 -20.33 1.26 29.11
C MET A 202 -21.36 0.58 30.02
N GLY A 203 -20.97 0.05 31.18
CA GLY A 203 -21.86 -0.65 32.11
C GLY A 203 -23.13 0.12 32.48
N SER A 204 -23.05 1.45 32.62
CA SER A 204 -24.17 2.32 32.96
C SER A 204 -25.12 2.67 31.81
N TYR A 205 -24.78 2.31 30.56
CA TYR A 205 -25.63 2.56 29.41
C TYR A 205 -26.59 1.39 29.19
N ASN A 206 -27.81 1.71 28.76
CA ASN A 206 -28.77 0.73 28.25
C ASN A 206 -28.18 0.04 27.02
N LYS A 207 -28.33 -1.29 26.97
CA LYS A 207 -27.83 -2.12 25.86
C LYS A 207 -28.94 -3.00 25.35
N THR A 208 -29.01 -3.13 24.04
CA THR A 208 -29.91 -4.06 23.36
C THR A 208 -29.13 -5.31 23.01
N THR A 209 -29.42 -6.42 23.70
CA THR A 209 -28.82 -7.71 23.36
C THR A 209 -29.54 -8.31 22.15
N LEU A 210 -28.78 -8.56 21.09
CA LEU A 210 -29.28 -9.13 19.85
C LEU A 210 -29.15 -10.65 19.88
N ALA A 211 -30.22 -11.36 19.51
CA ALA A 211 -30.17 -12.81 19.33
C ALA A 211 -29.56 -13.21 17.97
N THR A 212 -29.70 -12.35 16.96
CA THR A 212 -29.14 -12.52 15.61
C THR A 212 -28.67 -11.17 15.08
N LEU A 213 -27.67 -11.18 14.20
CA LEU A 213 -27.10 -9.97 13.59
C LEU A 213 -26.78 -10.24 12.11
N THR A 214 -27.83 -10.49 11.33
CA THR A 214 -27.76 -10.75 9.87
C THR A 214 -28.14 -9.54 9.03
N SER A 215 -28.67 -8.49 9.66
CA SER A 215 -29.09 -7.24 9.03
C SER A 215 -28.98 -6.09 10.02
N LYS A 216 -29.02 -4.85 9.51
CA LYS A 216 -29.03 -3.64 10.33
C LYS A 216 -30.15 -3.71 11.39
N PRO A 217 -29.83 -3.65 12.69
CA PRO A 217 -30.84 -3.61 13.74
C PRO A 217 -31.59 -2.26 13.78
N SER A 218 -32.78 -2.25 14.35
CA SER A 218 -33.60 -1.03 14.50
C SER A 218 -33.01 -0.08 15.52
N TYR A 219 -32.73 1.16 15.10
CA TYR A 219 -32.18 2.20 15.97
C TYR A 219 -33.24 2.80 16.91
N THR A 220 -33.10 2.56 18.22
CA THR A 220 -34.04 3.02 19.26
C THR A 220 -33.29 3.55 20.50
N PRO A 221 -32.57 4.68 20.38
CA PRO A 221 -31.54 5.10 21.32
C PRO A 221 -32.07 5.17 22.77
N GLY A 222 -31.38 4.45 23.66
CA GLY A 222 -31.73 4.34 25.08
C GLY A 222 -31.38 5.60 25.88
N GLY A 223 -32.13 6.69 25.68
CA GLY A 223 -32.15 7.92 26.51
C GLY A 223 -30.89 8.81 26.45
N ASN A 224 -29.71 8.22 26.34
CA ASN A 224 -28.42 8.93 26.31
C ASN A 224 -28.00 9.38 24.90
N GLY A 225 -28.89 9.24 23.90
CA GLY A 225 -28.62 9.60 22.51
C GLY A 225 -27.75 8.61 21.74
N TYR A 226 -27.51 7.41 22.29
CA TYR A 226 -26.76 6.32 21.66
C TYR A 226 -27.58 5.03 21.72
N GLU A 227 -27.39 4.18 20.72
CA GLU A 227 -27.84 2.78 20.74
C GLU A 227 -26.63 1.87 20.84
N ILE A 228 -26.65 0.96 21.83
CA ILE A 228 -25.54 0.03 22.08
C ILE A 228 -26.06 -1.39 21.93
N TYR A 229 -25.57 -2.07 20.90
CA TYR A 229 -25.90 -3.47 20.66
C TYR A 229 -24.85 -4.39 21.26
N THR A 230 -25.29 -5.45 21.94
CA THR A 230 -24.42 -6.57 22.32
C THR A 230 -24.79 -7.80 21.51
N PHE A 231 -23.79 -8.51 20.99
CA PHE A 231 -23.97 -9.74 20.25
C PHE A 231 -22.84 -10.73 20.53
N THR A 232 -23.15 -12.03 20.56
CA THR A 232 -22.16 -13.11 20.68
C THR A 232 -22.21 -13.96 19.42
N GLY A 233 -21.06 -14.14 18.79
CA GLY A 233 -20.93 -14.80 17.49
C GLY A 233 -20.20 -13.94 16.48
N ASN A 234 -20.18 -14.39 15.23
CA ASN A 234 -19.33 -13.83 14.18
C ASN A 234 -20.18 -13.19 13.06
N PRO A 235 -20.66 -11.94 13.24
CA PRO A 235 -21.53 -11.31 12.26
C PRO A 235 -20.75 -10.88 11.00
N THR A 236 -21.47 -10.81 9.89
CA THR A 236 -21.03 -10.06 8.71
C THR A 236 -21.75 -8.72 8.69
N MET A 237 -20.99 -7.63 8.78
CA MET A 237 -21.51 -6.26 8.68
C MET A 237 -21.41 -5.76 7.25
N ASN A 238 -22.55 -5.29 6.74
CA ASN A 238 -22.69 -4.74 5.39
C ASN A 238 -23.67 -3.56 5.34
N TRP A 239 -23.80 -2.81 6.43
CA TRP A 239 -24.72 -1.70 6.57
C TRP A 239 -24.09 -0.47 7.24
N SER A 240 -24.56 0.70 6.82
CA SER A 240 -24.16 2.00 7.37
C SER A 240 -25.19 2.52 8.39
N PRO A 241 -24.76 3.32 9.40
CA PRO A 241 -25.69 4.15 10.14
C PRO A 241 -26.39 5.15 9.21
N ALA A 242 -27.64 5.48 9.51
CA ALA A 242 -28.34 6.58 8.85
C ALA A 242 -27.95 7.91 9.50
N ALA A 243 -28.27 9.02 8.83
CA ALA A 243 -27.98 10.36 9.34
C ALA A 243 -28.58 10.55 10.75
N GLY A 244 -27.72 10.90 11.72
CA GLY A 244 -28.10 11.15 13.11
C GLY A 244 -28.16 9.89 13.99
N GLU A 245 -27.89 8.70 13.45
CA GLU A 245 -27.78 7.50 14.25
C GLU A 245 -26.40 7.43 14.93
N LYS A 246 -26.39 7.25 16.25
CA LYS A 246 -25.16 7.05 17.02
C LYS A 246 -25.14 5.64 17.60
N VAL A 247 -24.38 4.75 16.97
CA VAL A 247 -24.47 3.31 17.19
C VAL A 247 -23.13 2.74 17.64
N ILE A 248 -23.18 1.85 18.63
CA ILE A 248 -22.02 1.12 19.13
C ILE A 248 -22.35 -0.38 19.11
N TYR A 249 -21.51 -1.17 18.46
CA TYR A 249 -21.61 -2.63 18.45
C TYR A 249 -20.53 -3.20 19.37
N LEU A 250 -20.95 -3.92 20.40
CA LEU A 250 -20.12 -4.73 21.28
C LEU A 250 -20.27 -6.20 20.86
N ILE A 251 -19.29 -6.72 20.13
CA ILE A 251 -19.32 -8.07 19.55
C ILE A 251 -18.36 -8.97 20.31
N ASN A 252 -18.88 -10.00 20.97
CA ASN A 252 -18.08 -11.09 21.50
C ASN A 252 -17.87 -12.16 20.41
N GLY A 253 -16.87 -11.95 19.59
CA GLY A 253 -16.53 -12.77 18.43
C GLY A 253 -15.74 -11.97 17.39
N ASP A 254 -15.58 -12.57 16.21
CA ASP A 254 -14.96 -11.94 15.04
C ASP A 254 -16.01 -11.13 14.26
N VAL A 255 -15.59 -10.11 13.50
CA VAL A 255 -16.49 -9.34 12.63
C VAL A 255 -15.95 -9.36 11.21
N THR A 256 -16.79 -9.72 10.23
CA THR A 256 -16.44 -9.57 8.81
C THR A 256 -17.14 -8.36 8.23
N VAL A 257 -16.40 -7.45 7.60
CA VAL A 257 -16.95 -6.31 6.84
C VAL A 257 -16.95 -6.69 5.37
N SER A 258 -18.14 -6.82 4.78
CA SER A 258 -18.31 -7.30 3.40
C SER A 258 -18.85 -6.26 2.42
N ALA A 259 -19.11 -5.04 2.89
CA ALA A 259 -19.54 -3.92 2.05
C ALA A 259 -18.96 -2.61 2.59
N ASN A 260 -19.00 -1.56 1.77
CA ASN A 260 -18.57 -0.25 2.20
C ASN A 260 -19.45 0.28 3.33
N ILE A 261 -18.83 0.89 4.33
CA ILE A 261 -19.50 1.45 5.50
C ILE A 261 -19.23 2.95 5.52
N ALA A 262 -20.28 3.75 5.48
CA ALA A 262 -20.18 5.20 5.44
C ALA A 262 -20.88 5.82 6.67
N VAL A 263 -20.27 6.84 7.27
CA VAL A 263 -20.81 7.56 8.43
C VAL A 263 -21.11 9.00 8.00
N PRO A 264 -22.38 9.34 7.74
CA PRO A 264 -22.80 10.67 7.31
C PRO A 264 -22.25 11.81 8.18
N THR A 265 -21.60 12.79 7.53
CA THR A 265 -21.01 13.98 8.16
C THR A 265 -21.98 15.15 8.31
N ALA A 266 -23.08 15.18 7.53
CA ALA A 266 -24.05 16.26 7.54
C ALA A 266 -24.91 16.32 8.82
N SER A 267 -24.80 15.32 9.69
CA SER A 267 -25.50 15.22 10.96
C SER A 267 -24.61 14.57 12.01
N ALA A 268 -25.02 14.65 13.28
CA ALA A 268 -24.30 14.06 14.40
C ALA A 268 -24.43 12.53 14.41
N THR A 269 -23.75 11.86 13.48
CA THR A 269 -23.73 10.41 13.31
C THR A 269 -22.47 9.83 13.94
N PHE A 270 -22.56 8.62 14.50
CA PHE A 270 -21.43 7.93 15.08
C PHE A 270 -21.54 6.42 14.87
N LEU A 271 -20.42 5.78 14.57
CA LEU A 271 -20.31 4.32 14.51
C LEU A 271 -19.05 3.89 15.25
N ALA A 272 -19.22 2.97 16.20
CA ALA A 272 -18.14 2.17 16.74
C ALA A 272 -18.47 0.68 16.67
N VAL A 273 -17.52 -0.12 16.24
CA VAL A 273 -17.56 -1.59 16.25
C VAL A 273 -16.39 -2.08 17.07
N ILE A 274 -16.71 -2.76 18.17
CA ILE A 274 -15.76 -3.21 19.17
C ILE A 274 -15.91 -4.73 19.29
N ALA A 275 -14.93 -5.46 18.79
CA ALA A 275 -14.90 -6.91 18.72
C ALA A 275 -13.89 -7.49 19.72
N SER A 276 -14.24 -8.60 20.39
CA SER A 276 -13.28 -9.38 21.18
C SER A 276 -12.28 -10.14 20.31
N GLY A 277 -12.66 -10.45 19.07
CA GLY A 277 -11.86 -11.17 18.10
C GLY A 277 -11.24 -10.27 17.02
N THR A 278 -11.10 -10.85 15.83
CA THR A 278 -10.54 -10.18 14.65
C THR A 278 -11.64 -9.46 13.87
N ILE A 279 -11.37 -8.23 13.44
CA ILE A 279 -12.18 -7.55 12.44
C ILE A 279 -11.51 -7.71 11.08
N ILE A 280 -12.21 -8.36 10.15
CA ILE A 280 -11.73 -8.69 8.81
C ILE A 280 -12.46 -7.79 7.81
N VAL A 281 -11.72 -6.94 7.10
CA VAL A 281 -12.24 -6.14 5.98
C VAL A 281 -11.94 -6.86 4.68
N ASN A 282 -12.99 -7.38 4.03
CA ASN A 282 -12.83 -8.14 2.79
C ASN A 282 -12.17 -7.30 1.68
N SER A 283 -11.42 -7.96 0.79
CA SER A 283 -10.65 -7.31 -0.28
C SER A 283 -11.49 -6.46 -1.25
N GLY A 284 -12.76 -6.83 -1.46
CA GLY A 284 -13.70 -6.06 -2.30
C GLY A 284 -14.25 -4.78 -1.66
N VAL A 285 -14.01 -4.54 -0.37
CA VAL A 285 -14.48 -3.33 0.33
C VAL A 285 -13.50 -2.19 0.06
N THR A 286 -13.95 -1.07 -0.49
CA THR A 286 -13.07 0.07 -0.81
C THR A 286 -13.10 1.17 0.23
N ASN A 287 -14.14 1.23 1.06
CA ASN A 287 -14.28 2.30 2.05
C ASN A 287 -14.97 1.80 3.32
N VAL A 288 -14.37 2.13 4.47
CA VAL A 288 -14.95 1.84 5.79
C VAL A 288 -14.74 3.04 6.69
N GLU A 289 -15.82 3.55 7.24
CA GLU A 289 -15.82 4.70 8.14
C GLU A 289 -16.21 4.30 9.57
N GLY A 290 -15.72 5.02 10.58
CA GLY A 290 -16.08 4.82 11.98
C GLY A 290 -14.89 4.41 12.86
N TRP A 291 -15.21 3.93 14.06
CA TRP A 291 -14.23 3.39 15.00
C TRP A 291 -14.29 1.87 15.00
N TRP A 292 -13.18 1.23 14.66
CA TRP A 292 -13.06 -0.22 14.49
C TRP A 292 -11.98 -0.72 15.45
N ILE A 293 -12.42 -1.40 16.50
CA ILE A 293 -11.57 -1.81 17.61
C ILE A 293 -11.69 -3.33 17.74
N GLY A 294 -10.62 -4.05 17.45
CA GLY A 294 -10.56 -5.51 17.58
C GLY A 294 -9.36 -5.94 18.40
N ASN A 295 -9.32 -7.22 18.75
CA ASN A 295 -8.05 -7.82 19.16
C ASN A 295 -7.05 -7.74 18.00
N SER A 296 -7.51 -8.01 16.78
CA SER A 296 -6.72 -7.84 15.56
C SER A 296 -7.57 -7.19 14.46
N LEU A 297 -6.91 -6.50 13.54
CA LEU A 297 -7.51 -6.02 12.29
C LEU A 297 -6.81 -6.68 11.10
N ASP A 298 -7.59 -7.16 10.14
CA ASP A 298 -7.07 -7.73 8.89
C ASP A 298 -7.73 -7.07 7.68
N PHE A 299 -6.92 -6.40 6.86
CA PHE A 299 -7.34 -5.81 5.60
C PHE A 299 -6.96 -6.76 4.47
N ALA A 300 -7.88 -7.66 4.15
CA ALA A 300 -7.64 -8.80 3.27
C ALA A 300 -7.31 -8.36 1.84
N SER A 301 -6.50 -9.18 1.17
CA SER A 301 -6.14 -9.07 -0.25
C SER A 301 -6.84 -10.15 -1.09
N ALA A 302 -7.23 -9.79 -2.31
CA ALA A 302 -7.70 -10.72 -3.34
C ALA A 302 -6.55 -11.47 -4.04
N GLY A 303 -5.30 -11.13 -3.73
CA GLY A 303 -4.10 -11.68 -4.34
C GLY A 303 -3.18 -10.58 -4.89
N ALA A 304 -1.94 -10.97 -5.22
CA ALA A 304 -0.91 -10.05 -5.66
C ALA A 304 -1.35 -9.21 -6.87
N LYS A 305 -1.27 -7.88 -6.72
CA LYS A 305 -1.59 -6.89 -7.74
C LYS A 305 -2.99 -7.03 -8.33
N SER A 306 -3.99 -7.29 -7.50
CA SER A 306 -5.39 -7.40 -7.93
C SER A 306 -6.34 -6.53 -7.10
N ASP A 307 -5.85 -5.91 -6.04
CA ASP A 307 -6.68 -5.15 -5.13
C ASP A 307 -7.02 -3.76 -5.68
N THR A 308 -8.14 -3.24 -5.22
CA THR A 308 -8.46 -1.82 -5.28
C THR A 308 -8.03 -1.14 -3.98
N GLN A 309 -7.65 0.13 -4.06
CA GLN A 309 -7.33 0.94 -2.88
C GLN A 309 -8.44 0.85 -1.81
N PHE A 310 -8.03 0.64 -0.58
CA PHE A 310 -8.86 0.79 0.60
C PHE A 310 -8.70 2.19 1.21
N VAL A 311 -9.81 2.81 1.59
CA VAL A 311 -9.84 4.06 2.36
C VAL A 311 -10.59 3.84 3.66
N GLY A 312 -9.87 3.81 4.78
CA GLY A 312 -10.42 3.74 6.12
C GLY A 312 -10.52 5.12 6.74
N GLU A 313 -11.72 5.60 7.08
CA GLU A 313 -11.89 6.92 7.71
C GLU A 313 -12.33 6.80 9.17
N GLY A 314 -11.53 7.31 10.09
CA GLY A 314 -11.81 7.25 11.52
C GLY A 314 -10.66 6.64 12.31
N SER A 315 -10.95 5.62 13.11
CA SER A 315 -9.96 5.05 14.04
C SER A 315 -9.98 3.54 13.95
N PHE A 316 -8.81 2.95 13.73
CA PHE A 316 -8.62 1.52 13.51
C PHE A 316 -7.60 1.02 14.53
N ILE A 317 -8.04 0.20 15.47
CA ILE A 317 -7.25 -0.26 16.60
C ILE A 317 -7.27 -1.79 16.62
N GLY A 318 -6.10 -2.41 16.45
CA GLY A 318 -5.87 -3.83 16.69
C GLY A 318 -4.86 -3.99 17.81
N TRP A 319 -5.30 -4.47 18.98
CA TRP A 319 -4.47 -4.56 20.18
C TRP A 319 -3.28 -5.51 20.03
N SER A 320 -3.52 -6.67 19.40
CA SER A 320 -2.50 -7.67 19.12
C SER A 320 -1.82 -7.43 17.77
N SER A 321 -2.58 -7.05 16.74
CA SER A 321 -2.02 -6.84 15.39
C SER A 321 -2.92 -6.04 14.46
N ILE A 322 -2.31 -5.41 13.46
CA ILE A 322 -2.96 -4.88 12.26
C ILE A 322 -2.22 -5.44 11.05
N SER A 323 -2.95 -6.16 10.18
CA SER A 323 -2.46 -6.74 8.94
C SER A 323 -2.93 -5.91 7.75
N LEU A 324 -1.98 -5.34 7.01
CA LEU A 324 -2.21 -4.54 5.80
C LEU A 324 -1.61 -5.30 4.63
N SER A 325 -2.47 -5.96 3.85
CA SER A 325 -2.06 -6.94 2.85
C SER A 325 -2.42 -6.55 1.43
N ARG A 326 -3.11 -5.42 1.21
CA ARG A 326 -3.58 -5.06 -0.13
C ARG A 326 -2.44 -4.69 -1.05
N ASP A 327 -2.57 -5.12 -2.29
CA ASP A 327 -1.58 -4.89 -3.33
C ASP A 327 -2.30 -4.49 -4.62
N GLN A 328 -2.23 -3.20 -4.98
CA GLN A 328 -3.01 -2.69 -6.09
C GLN A 328 -2.54 -3.21 -7.45
N THR A 329 -3.46 -3.23 -8.40
CA THR A 329 -3.17 -3.69 -9.77
C THR A 329 -2.13 -2.81 -10.47
N GLY A 330 -1.11 -3.47 -11.03
CA GLY A 330 -0.15 -2.86 -11.93
C GLY A 330 0.66 -1.73 -11.28
N ILE A 331 0.67 -0.57 -11.93
CA ILE A 331 1.53 0.58 -11.57
C ILE A 331 0.92 1.48 -10.49
N LEU A 332 -0.30 1.20 -10.02
CA LEU A 332 -1.01 2.10 -9.11
C LEU A 332 -0.27 2.28 -7.78
N ASN A 333 0.36 1.22 -7.28
CA ASN A 333 1.23 1.32 -6.10
C ASN A 333 2.40 2.30 -6.31
N ASN A 334 2.79 2.63 -7.54
CA ASN A 334 3.89 3.58 -7.77
C ASN A 334 3.52 5.02 -7.39
N SER A 335 2.23 5.35 -7.33
CA SER A 335 1.76 6.72 -7.10
C SER A 335 0.72 6.82 -5.99
N GLN A 336 0.12 5.71 -5.56
CA GLN A 336 -0.97 5.70 -4.58
C GLN A 336 -0.78 4.53 -3.59
N PRO A 337 -1.10 4.74 -2.30
CA PRO A 337 -1.08 3.65 -1.32
C PRO A 337 -2.20 2.65 -1.58
N ALA A 338 -1.96 1.38 -1.27
CA ALA A 338 -2.99 0.34 -1.30
C ALA A 338 -4.01 0.52 -0.16
N GLU A 339 -3.57 1.02 0.99
CA GLU A 339 -4.44 1.40 2.10
C GLU A 339 -4.18 2.85 2.55
N MET A 340 -5.24 3.66 2.60
CA MET A 340 -5.21 5.03 3.11
C MET A 340 -6.08 5.14 4.36
N PHE A 341 -5.54 5.71 5.43
CA PHE A 341 -6.28 5.98 6.66
C PHE A 341 -6.48 7.48 6.87
N VAL A 342 -7.72 7.94 6.92
CA VAL A 342 -8.07 9.36 7.04
C VAL A 342 -8.65 9.63 8.41
N PHE A 343 -8.13 10.63 9.10
CA PHE A 343 -8.66 11.04 10.38
C PHE A 343 -9.98 11.77 10.25
N ARG A 344 -10.94 11.42 11.12
CA ARG A 344 -12.29 11.98 11.16
C ARG A 344 -12.57 12.64 12.51
N PRO A 345 -12.29 13.94 12.68
CA PRO A 345 -12.47 14.64 13.95
C PRO A 345 -13.94 14.75 14.39
N ASP A 346 -14.88 14.74 13.44
CA ASP A 346 -16.32 14.70 13.70
C ASP A 346 -16.75 13.48 14.53
N LEU A 347 -16.09 12.33 14.33
CA LEU A 347 -16.37 11.12 15.11
C LEU A 347 -15.98 11.27 16.57
N ILE A 348 -14.91 12.03 16.89
CA ILE A 348 -14.53 12.32 18.28
C ILE A 348 -15.60 13.18 18.94
N ILE A 349 -16.09 14.21 18.25
CA ILE A 349 -17.13 15.11 18.76
C ILE A 349 -18.44 14.34 19.01
N ASN A 350 -18.74 13.36 18.16
CA ASN A 350 -19.96 12.57 18.25
C ASN A 350 -19.84 11.33 19.14
N ALA A 351 -18.67 11.02 19.68
CA ALA A 351 -18.44 9.86 20.54
C ALA A 351 -19.04 10.06 21.94
N PRO A 352 -19.45 8.97 22.64
CA PRO A 352 -19.94 9.08 24.00
C PRO A 352 -18.79 9.40 24.97
N ALA A 353 -19.08 10.19 26.00
CA ALA A 353 -18.10 10.63 27.00
C ALA A 353 -17.18 9.53 27.59
N PRO A 354 -17.66 8.30 27.89
CA PRO A 354 -16.79 7.25 28.43
C PRO A 354 -15.70 6.79 27.46
N MET A 355 -15.88 6.99 26.15
CA MET A 355 -14.90 6.66 25.12
C MET A 355 -13.91 7.81 24.85
N MET A 356 -14.19 9.02 25.35
CA MET A 356 -13.34 10.20 25.18
C MET A 356 -12.33 10.41 26.34
N GLN A 357 -12.36 9.56 27.38
CA GLN A 357 -11.53 9.79 28.57
C GLN A 357 -10.07 9.37 28.33
N SER A 358 -9.20 10.36 28.22
CA SER A 358 -7.77 10.19 28.44
C SER A 358 -7.48 10.04 29.94
N LYS A 359 -6.92 8.89 30.34
CA LYS A 359 -6.13 8.79 31.58
C LYS A 359 -4.64 8.88 31.23
N TYR A 360 -4.20 9.94 30.58
CA TYR A 360 -2.76 10.17 30.41
C TYR A 360 -2.19 10.78 31.69
N GLN A 361 -1.48 9.98 32.49
CA GLN A 361 -0.41 10.54 33.33
C GLN A 361 0.85 10.60 32.48
N TRP A 362 1.14 11.78 31.94
CA TRP A 362 2.44 12.00 31.33
C TRP A 362 3.53 11.83 32.39
N ARG A 363 4.49 10.93 32.15
CA ARG A 363 5.70 10.80 32.95
C ARG A 363 6.89 10.93 32.00
N GLN A 364 7.70 11.96 32.22
CA GLN A 364 9.06 12.00 31.71
C GLN A 364 9.87 10.94 32.46
N GLN A 365 10.62 10.11 31.74
CA GLN A 365 11.77 9.41 32.30
C GLN A 365 13.04 10.13 31.87
#